data_AF-A0A4Q3VUD2-F1
#
_entry.id   AF-A0A4Q3VUD2-F1
#
_cell.length_a   1.000
_cell.length_b   1.000
_cell.length_c   1.000
_cell.angle_alpha   90.00
_cell.angle_beta   90.00
_cell.angle_gamma   90.00
#
_symmetry.space_group_name_H-M   'P 1'
#
loop_
_entity.id
_entity.type
_entity.pdbx_description
1 polymer ?
#
loop_
_entity_poly.entity_id
_entity_poly.type
_entity_poly.pdbx_seq_one_letter_code
_entity_poly.pdbx_strand_id
1 'polypeptide(L)' 'MQDLTKIKTQVLVDTLAKYTNDYLRMLREGTTQENYSACKKKIDELMAEIEVRKKGERQSS' A
#
# COMPACT_ATOMS: atom_id res chain seq x y z
N MET A 1 7.86 10.67 -6.80
CA MET A 1 6.86 9.78 -6.16
C MET A 1 6.01 9.20 -7.29
N GLN A 2 5.87 7.87 -7.41
CA GLN A 2 5.02 7.28 -8.46
C GLN A 2 3.57 7.71 -8.24
N ASP A 3 2.93 8.21 -9.29
CA ASP A 3 1.56 8.70 -9.28
C ASP A 3 0.59 7.51 -9.18
N LEU A 4 0.18 7.18 -7.95
CA LEU A 4 -0.67 6.02 -7.67
C LEU A 4 -2.00 6.08 -8.43
N THR A 5 -2.47 7.29 -8.75
CA THR A 5 -3.73 7.58 -9.45
C THR A 5 -3.82 6.95 -10.85
N LYS A 6 -2.68 6.72 -11.52
CA LYS A 6 -2.62 6.18 -12.89
C LYS A 6 -2.43 4.66 -12.94
N ILE A 7 -2.20 4.03 -11.80
CA ILE A 7 -1.93 2.59 -11.68
C ILE A 7 -3.28 1.85 -11.61
N LYS A 8 -3.41 0.67 -12.22
CA LYS A 8 -4.64 -0.14 -12.10
C LYS A 8 -4.83 -0.63 -10.66
N THR A 9 -6.09 -0.74 -10.20
CA THR A 9 -6.41 -1.20 -8.84
C THR A 9 -5.78 -2.56 -8.51
N GLN A 10 -5.76 -3.50 -9.46
CA GLN A 10 -5.09 -4.79 -9.28
C GLN A 10 -3.60 -4.64 -8.94
N VAL A 11 -2.89 -3.75 -9.64
CA VAL A 11 -1.47 -3.49 -9.39
C VAL A 11 -1.26 -2.81 -8.04
N LEU A 12 -2.20 -1.96 -7.58
CA LEU A 12 -2.15 -1.39 -6.24
C LEU A 12 -2.29 -2.47 -5.16
N VAL A 13 -3.20 -3.43 -5.35
CA VAL A 13 -3.40 -4.55 -4.44
C VAL A 13 -2.17 -5.47 -4.41
N ASP A 14 -1.60 -5.80 -5.57
CA ASP A 14 -0.38 -6.60 -5.67
C ASP A 14 0.80 -5.89 -4.98
N THR A 15 0.92 -4.58 -5.17
CA THR A 15 1.96 -3.76 -4.52
C THR A 15 1.75 -3.70 -3.00
N LEU A 16 0.50 -3.57 -2.53
CA LEU A 16 0.16 -3.62 -1.12
C LEU A 16 0.59 -4.95 -0.50
N ALA A 17 0.25 -6.08 -1.13
CA ALA A 17 0.64 -7.40 -0.67
C ALA A 17 2.17 -7.55 -0.55
N LYS A 18 2.92 -7.00 -1.52
CA LYS A 18 4.38 -6.98 -1.47
C LYS A 18 4.90 -6.20 -0.27
N TYR A 19 4.43 -4.97 -0.06
CA TYR A 19 4.87 -4.16 1.08
C TYR A 19 4.47 -4.77 2.43
N THR A 20 3.31 -5.41 2.53
CA THR A 20 2.91 -6.15 3.73
C THR A 20 3.86 -7.31 4.01
N ASN A 21 4.24 -8.09 2.99
CA ASN A 21 5.22 -9.16 3.15
C ASN A 21 6.60 -8.63 3.55
N ASP A 22 7.04 -7.51 2.96
CA ASP A 22 8.29 -6.86 3.34
C ASP A 22 8.25 -6.36 4.79
N TYR A 23 7.13 -5.80 5.24
CA TYR A 23 6.93 -5.39 6.62
C TYR A 23 7.01 -6.57 7.60
N LEU A 24 6.36 -7.69 7.28
CA LEU A 24 6.42 -8.91 8.09
C LEU A 24 7.83 -9.50 8.14
N ARG A 25 8.55 -9.47 7.01
CA ARG A 25 9.96 -9.88 6.95
C ARG A 25 10.82 -8.98 7.83
N MET A 26 10.64 -7.67 7.75
CA MET A 26 11.33 -6.70 8.60
C MET A 26 11.09 -7.00 10.08
N LEU A 27 9.84 -7.29 10.50
CA LEU A 27 9.51 -7.67 11.88
C LEU A 27 10.27 -8.92 12.36
N ARG A 28 10.49 -9.88 11.46
CA ARG A 28 11.18 -11.13 11.79
C ARG A 28 12.70 -10.99 11.81
N GLU A 29 13.26 -10.32 10.82
CA GLU A 29 14.71 -10.22 10.61
C GLU A 29 15.34 -9.04 11.38
N GLY A 30 14.51 -8.10 11.82
CA GLY A 30 14.94 -6.83 12.38
C GLY A 30 15.31 -5.82 11.28
N THR A 31 14.95 -4.56 11.48
CA THR A 31 15.39 -3.45 10.62
C THR A 31 15.39 -2.15 11.44
N THR A 32 15.82 -1.06 10.83
CA THR A 32 15.80 0.26 11.48
C THR A 32 14.37 0.78 11.64
N GLN A 33 14.13 1.58 12.68
CA GLN A 33 12.83 2.23 12.89
C GLN A 33 12.42 3.11 11.70
N GLU A 34 13.38 3.72 11.01
CA GLU A 34 13.13 4.50 9.80
C GLU A 34 12.58 3.64 8.66
N ASN A 35 13.18 2.47 8.41
CA ASN A 35 12.71 1.53 7.39
C ASN A 35 11.30 1.01 7.70
N TYR A 36 11.02 0.69 8.97
CA TYR A 36 9.67 0.31 9.40
C TYR A 36 8.65 1.42 9.13
N SER A 37 8.99 2.65 9.50
CA SER A 37 8.10 3.80 9.35
C SER A 37 7.84 4.11 7.88
N ALA A 38 8.87 4.02 7.03
CA ALA A 38 8.74 4.19 5.59
C ALA A 38 7.87 3.10 4.94
N CYS A 39 8.08 1.83 5.32
CA CYS A 39 7.30 0.70 4.83
C CYS A 39 5.82 0.83 5.25
N LYS A 40 5.57 1.14 6.52
CA LYS A 40 4.22 1.37 7.05
C LYS A 40 3.51 2.53 6.35
N LYS A 41 4.20 3.66 6.15
CA LYS A 41 3.65 4.82 5.42
C LYS A 41 3.23 4.44 3.99
N LYS A 42 4.01 3.59 3.31
CA LYS A 42 3.66 3.10 1.97
C LYS A 42 2.41 2.21 1.97
N ILE A 43 2.27 1.34 2.97
CA ILE A 43 1.07 0.53 3.17
C ILE A 43 -0.15 1.44 3.36
N ASP A 44 -0.05 2.44 4.24
CA ASP A 44 -1.14 3.39 4.52
C ASP A 44 -1.55 4.18 3.26
N GLU A 45 -0.59 4.68 2.48
CA GLU A 45 -0.84 5.37 1.20
C GLU A 45 -1.59 4.47 0.19
N LEU A 46 -1.18 3.20 0.08
CA LEU A 46 -1.81 2.24 -0.83
C LEU A 46 -3.24 1.88 -0.39
N MET A 47 -3.45 1.67 0.91
CA MET A 47 -4.79 1.38 1.46
C MET A 47 -5.75 2.55 1.24
N ALA A 48 -5.29 3.79 1.47
CA ALA A 48 -6.10 4.99 1.26
C ALA A 48 -6.55 5.12 -0.20
N GLU A 49 -5.63 4.93 -1.16
CA GLU A 49 -5.96 5.00 -2.59
C GLU A 49 -6.95 3.89 -3.01
N ILE A 50 -6.76 2.65 -2.53
CA ILE A 50 -7.66 1.54 -2.81
C ILE A 50 -9.06 1.83 -2.23
N GLU A 51 -9.14 2.41 -1.03
CA GLU A 51 -10.42 2.76 -0.40
C GLU A 51 -11.16 3.87 -1.17
N VAL A 52 -10.44 4.91 -1.61
CA VAL A 52 -10.99 5.99 -2.43
C VAL A 52 -11.62 5.42 -3.70
N ARG A 53 -10.92 4.52 -4.39
CA ARG A 53 -11.45 3.87 -5.62
C ARG A 53 -12.66 3.00 -5.36
N LYS A 54 -12.61 2.18 -4.30
CA LYS A 54 -13.73 1.33 -3.90
C LYS A 54 -14.98 2.14 -3.55
N LYS A 55 -14.82 3.33 -2.97
CA LYS A 55 -15.93 4.28 -2.71
C LYS A 55 -16.43 4.92 -4.00
N GLY A 56 -15.53 5.32 -4.91
CA GLY A 56 -15.89 5.88 -6.22
C GLY A 56 -16.68 4.92 -7.12
N GLU A 57 -16.31 3.64 -7.12
CA GLU A 57 -17.06 2.61 -7.87
C GLU A 57 -18.48 2.38 -7.31
N ARG A 58 -18.66 2.48 -5.98
CA ARG A 58 -19.97 2.30 -5.32
C ARG A 58 -20.95 3.45 -5.54
N GLN A 59 -20.49 4.64 -5.94
CA GLN A 59 -21.37 5.77 -6.26
C GLN A 59 -21.85 5.77 -7.71
N SER A 60 -21.34 4.85 -8.54
CA SER A 60 -21.67 4.72 -9.97
C SER A 60 -22.50 3.47 -10.29
N SER A 61 -22.98 2.75 -9.27
CA SER A 61 -23.86 1.56 -9.36
C SER A 61 -25.20 1.85 -8.71
#